data_AF-A0A383C2J1-F1
#
_entry.id   AF-A0A383C2J1-F1
#
_cell.length_a   1.000
_cell.length_b   1.000
_cell.length_c   1.000
_cell.angle_alpha   90.00
_cell.angle_beta   90.00
_cell.angle_gamma   90.00
#
_symmetry.space_group_name_H-M   'P 1'
#
loop_
_entity.id
_entity.type
_entity.pdbx_description
1 polymer ?
#
loop_
_entity_poly.entity_id
_entity_poly.type
_entity_poly.pdbx_seq_one_letter_code
_entity_poly.pdbx_strand_id
1 'polypeptide(L)'
;MRYADSEFDRAVEWREDISWLDKQLASQASRVYPIWRHRFLFSDDVTPLTLSPQDAGELAGLERVVLLGIIEGTARFALDISHLSEDLLPATSYDLRDVAMHLSDRVVAMLAFGRG
;
A
#
# COMPACT_ATOMS: atom_id res chain seq x y z
N MET A 1 -22.54 -6.97 13.83
CA MET A 1 -22.60 -5.67 13.11
C MET A 1 -21.77 -5.82 11.85
N ARG A 2 -22.41 -5.85 10.67
CA ARG A 2 -21.74 -5.90 9.36
C ARG A 2 -21.59 -4.45 8.88
N TYR A 3 -20.37 -3.92 8.88
CA TYR A 3 -20.05 -2.72 8.11
C TYR A 3 -19.66 -3.18 6.70
N ALA A 4 -20.67 -3.56 5.92
CA ALA A 4 -20.55 -3.84 4.51
C ALA A 4 -21.19 -2.66 3.79
N ASP A 5 -20.48 -1.54 3.71
CA ASP A 5 -20.87 -0.41 2.87
C ASP A 5 -19.62 0.14 2.17
N SER A 6 -19.41 -0.38 0.95
CA SER A 6 -19.32 0.42 -0.27
C SER A 6 -18.12 1.34 -0.55
N GLU A 7 -16.97 1.22 0.14
CA GLU A 7 -15.79 2.05 -0.22
C GLU A 7 -14.50 1.27 -0.52
N PHE A 8 -14.50 -0.06 -0.45
CA PHE A 8 -13.30 -0.89 -0.69
C PHE A 8 -13.61 -2.01 -1.69
N ASP A 9 -13.02 -1.93 -2.87
CA ASP A 9 -13.07 -2.95 -3.90
C ASP A 9 -11.74 -3.72 -3.90
N ARG A 10 -11.82 -5.06 -3.82
CA ARG A 10 -10.63 -5.93 -3.86
C ARG A 10 -9.98 -5.96 -5.25
N ALA A 11 -10.68 -5.43 -6.26
CA ALA A 11 -10.23 -5.30 -7.63
C ALA A 11 -9.66 -6.62 -8.17
N VAL A 12 -10.26 -7.75 -7.76
CA VAL A 12 -9.76 -9.11 -8.08
C VAL A 12 -9.75 -9.33 -9.58
N GLU A 13 -10.79 -8.86 -10.28
CA GLU A 13 -10.89 -8.88 -11.75
C GLU A 13 -9.79 -8.07 -12.44
N TRP A 14 -9.25 -7.04 -11.79
CA TRP A 14 -8.21 -6.16 -12.33
C TRP A 14 -6.78 -6.63 -12.03
N ARG A 15 -6.61 -7.62 -11.13
CA ARG A 15 -5.28 -8.14 -10.76
C ARG A 15 -4.59 -8.89 -11.90
N GLU A 16 -5.37 -9.46 -12.82
CA GLU A 16 -4.86 -10.15 -14.00
C GLU A 16 -4.82 -9.24 -15.24
N ASP A 17 -5.45 -8.06 -15.18
CA ASP A 17 -5.45 -7.08 -16.26
C ASP A 17 -4.21 -6.17 -16.18
N ILE A 18 -3.13 -6.63 -16.80
CA ILE A 18 -1.85 -5.91 -16.89
C ILE A 18 -2.03 -4.51 -17.50
N SER A 19 -2.93 -4.36 -18.49
CA SER A 19 -3.15 -3.07 -19.14
C SER A 19 -3.85 -2.07 -18.22
N TRP A 20 -4.75 -2.55 -17.37
CA TRP A 20 -5.38 -1.72 -16.34
C TRP A 20 -4.37 -1.35 -15.25
N LEU A 21 -3.57 -2.31 -14.77
CA LEU A 21 -2.53 -2.06 -13.77
C LEU A 21 -1.54 -0.99 -14.26
N ASP A 22 -1.05 -1.10 -15.49
CA ASP A 22 -0.13 -0.14 -16.09
C ASP A 22 -0.74 1.27 -16.15
N LYS A 23 -2.02 1.39 -16.54
CA LYS A 23 -2.75 2.67 -16.53
C LYS A 23 -2.84 3.27 -15.12
N GLN A 24 -3.09 2.45 -14.10
CA GLN A 24 -3.14 2.93 -12.73
C GLN A 24 -1.76 3.32 -12.20
N LEU A 25 -0.71 2.56 -12.54
CA LEU A 25 0.66 2.90 -12.19
C LEU A 25 1.17 4.13 -12.96
N ALA A 26 0.61 4.44 -14.13
CA ALA A 26 0.85 5.71 -14.81
C ALA A 26 0.08 6.90 -14.18
N SER A 27 -0.91 6.63 -13.32
CA SER A 27 -1.74 7.65 -12.69
C SER A 27 -1.14 8.16 -11.38
N GLN A 28 -0.98 9.48 -11.25
CA GLN A 28 -0.55 10.13 -10.00
C GLN A 28 -1.59 10.04 -8.87
N ALA A 29 -2.83 9.67 -9.19
CA ALA A 29 -3.85 9.46 -8.16
C ALA A 29 -3.56 8.18 -7.34
N SER A 30 -2.91 7.19 -7.95
CA SER A 30 -2.61 5.91 -7.31
C SER A 30 -1.65 6.09 -6.14
N ARG A 31 -1.85 5.27 -5.10
CA ARG A 31 -1.03 5.29 -3.89
C ARG A 31 -0.31 3.97 -3.73
N VAL A 32 1.00 4.04 -3.53
CA VAL A 32 1.84 2.86 -3.32
C VAL A 32 2.34 2.83 -1.87
N TYR A 33 2.11 1.72 -1.18
CA TYR A 33 2.54 1.50 0.20
C TYR A 33 3.79 0.61 0.19
N PRO A 34 4.98 1.14 0.54
CA PRO A 34 6.17 0.31 0.68
C PRO A 34 6.02 -0.64 1.88
N ILE A 35 6.31 -1.90 1.65
CA ILE A 35 6.31 -2.96 2.66
C ILE A 35 7.71 -3.53 2.78
N TRP A 36 8.25 -3.49 3.99
CA TRP A 36 9.53 -4.10 4.31
C TRP A 36 9.32 -5.27 5.27
N ARG A 37 9.55 -6.51 4.80
CA ARG A 37 9.45 -7.74 5.62
C ARG A 37 8.13 -7.84 6.41
N HIS A 38 7.01 -7.59 5.73
CA HIS A 38 5.65 -7.55 6.31
C HIS A 38 5.37 -6.40 7.31
N ARG A 39 6.27 -5.41 7.39
CA ARG A 39 6.10 -4.16 8.14
C ARG A 39 5.79 -3.03 7.17
N PHE A 40 4.87 -2.15 7.55
CA PHE A 40 4.58 -0.95 6.78
C PHE A 40 5.50 0.17 7.24
N LEU A 41 5.84 1.05 6.32
CA LEU A 41 6.59 2.25 6.64
C LEU A 41 5.62 3.35 7.07
N PHE A 42 6.00 4.10 8.10
CA PHE A 42 5.24 5.23 8.61
C PHE A 42 6.13 6.46 8.66
N SER A 43 5.58 7.58 8.23
CA SER A 43 6.17 8.90 8.45
C SER A 43 6.17 9.24 9.94
N ASP A 44 6.92 10.28 10.33
CA ASP A 44 7.05 10.72 11.73
C ASP A 44 5.70 11.01 12.41
N ASP A 45 4.68 11.45 11.67
CA ASP A 45 3.32 11.69 12.15
C ASP A 45 2.47 10.42 12.33
N VAL A 46 3.09 9.23 12.41
CA VAL A 46 2.42 7.92 12.53
C VAL A 46 1.41 7.68 11.40
N THR A 47 1.66 8.29 10.24
CA THR A 47 0.83 8.14 9.05
C THR A 47 1.50 7.14 8.11
N PRO A 48 0.77 6.16 7.54
CA PRO A 48 1.35 5.23 6.59
C PRO A 48 2.02 5.98 5.44
N LEU A 49 3.27 5.66 5.17
CA LEU A 49 3.99 6.25 4.04
C LEU A 49 3.31 5.82 2.75
N THR A 50 2.97 6.79 1.92
CA THR A 50 2.49 6.55 0.55
C THR A 50 3.43 7.20 -0.44
N LEU A 51 3.80 6.44 -1.44
CA LEU A 51 4.63 6.88 -2.55
C LEU A 51 3.74 7.05 -3.79
N SER A 52 4.13 7.96 -4.67
CA SER A 52 3.59 7.95 -6.03
C SER A 52 4.15 6.72 -6.77
N PRO A 53 3.48 6.24 -7.83
CA PRO A 53 4.03 5.16 -8.64
C PRO A 53 5.42 5.47 -9.22
N GLN A 54 5.70 6.75 -9.52
CA GLN A 54 7.01 7.18 -9.98
C GLN A 54 8.08 6.94 -8.90
N ASP A 55 7.86 7.45 -7.68
CA ASP A 55 8.80 7.28 -6.57
C ASP A 55 8.98 5.81 -6.19
N ALA A 56 7.91 5.02 -6.27
CA ALA A 56 7.93 3.58 -6.05
C ALA A 56 8.82 2.86 -7.09
N GLY A 57 8.72 3.28 -8.35
CA GLY A 57 9.57 2.77 -9.44
C GLY A 57 11.04 3.09 -9.22
N GLU A 58 11.37 4.30 -8.78
CA GLU A 58 12.74 4.70 -8.47
C GLU A 58 13.32 3.98 -7.25
N LEU A 59 12.49 3.65 -6.26
CA LEU A 59 12.91 2.99 -5.02
C LEU A 59 13.26 1.50 -5.20
N ALA A 60 12.43 0.75 -5.93
CA ALA A 60 12.53 -0.71 -6.00
C ALA A 60 12.03 -1.35 -7.30
N GLY A 61 11.57 -0.54 -8.26
CA GLY A 61 10.96 -1.01 -9.49
C GLY A 61 9.48 -1.38 -9.35
N LEU A 62 8.70 -1.08 -10.39
CA LEU A 62 7.26 -1.34 -10.43
C LEU A 62 6.91 -2.83 -10.61
N GLU A 63 7.88 -3.67 -10.94
CA GLU A 63 7.71 -5.13 -11.07
C GLU A 63 7.34 -5.84 -9.77
N ARG A 64 7.59 -5.19 -8.63
CA ARG A 64 7.30 -5.71 -7.28
C ARG A 64 6.05 -5.09 -6.66
N VAL A 65 5.25 -4.36 -7.46
CA VAL A 65 3.99 -3.80 -6.97
C VAL A 65 2.86 -4.81 -7.07
N VAL A 66 2.04 -4.87 -6.03
CA VAL A 66 0.87 -5.75 -5.94
C VAL A 66 -0.36 -4.89 -5.67
N LEU A 67 -1.43 -5.06 -6.45
CA LEU A 67 -2.68 -4.34 -6.23
C LEU A 67 -3.36 -4.84 -4.94
N LEU A 68 -3.43 -3.95 -3.95
CA LEU A 68 -4.17 -4.21 -2.70
C LEU A 68 -5.68 -4.09 -2.91
N GLY A 69 -6.09 -3.14 -3.75
CA GLY A 69 -7.48 -2.87 -4.10
C GLY A 69 -7.68 -1.43 -4.51
N ILE A 70 -8.95 -1.03 -4.61
CA ILE A 70 -9.39 0.33 -4.89
C ILE A 70 -10.20 0.80 -3.69
N ILE A 71 -9.87 1.97 -3.15
CA ILE A 71 -10.62 2.56 -2.03
C ILE A 71 -11.03 3.97 -2.41
N GLU A 72 -12.29 4.33 -2.24
CA GLU A 72 -12.80 5.66 -2.62
C GLU A 72 -12.42 6.02 -4.08
N GLY A 73 -12.44 5.02 -4.99
CA GLY A 73 -12.07 5.20 -6.40
C GLY A 73 -10.58 5.33 -6.72
N THR A 74 -9.69 5.24 -5.72
CA THR A 74 -8.23 5.32 -5.91
C THR A 74 -7.57 3.95 -5.79
N ALA A 75 -6.82 3.55 -6.82
CA ALA A 75 -6.06 2.30 -6.83
C ALA A 75 -4.89 2.37 -5.84
N ARG A 76 -4.75 1.32 -5.03
CA ARG A 76 -3.75 1.21 -3.97
C ARG A 76 -2.92 -0.03 -4.17
N PHE A 77 -1.61 0.16 -4.14
CA PHE A 77 -0.62 -0.87 -4.40
C PHE A 77 0.27 -1.06 -3.19
N ALA A 78 0.79 -2.25 -2.99
CA ALA A 78 1.90 -2.51 -2.09
C ALA A 78 3.17 -2.70 -2.92
N LEU A 79 4.28 -2.12 -2.49
CA LEU A 79 5.59 -2.34 -3.10
C LEU A 79 6.46 -3.15 -2.13
N ASP A 80 6.91 -4.33 -2.56
CA ASP A 80 7.85 -5.10 -1.75
C ASP A 80 9.26 -4.50 -1.84
N ILE A 81 9.69 -3.91 -0.73
CA ILE A 81 11.06 -3.38 -0.56
C ILE A 81 11.88 -4.25 0.40
N SER A 82 11.46 -5.49 0.66
CA SER A 82 12.10 -6.40 1.62
C SER A 82 13.59 -6.69 1.35
N HIS A 83 14.03 -6.47 0.10
CA HIS A 83 15.41 -6.60 -0.36
C HIS A 83 16.30 -5.42 0.02
N LEU A 84 15.74 -4.26 0.38
CA LEU A 84 16.49 -3.11 0.84
C LEU A 84 16.96 -3.32 2.29
N SER A 85 18.13 -2.76 2.60
CA SER A 85 18.62 -2.66 3.98
C SER A 85 17.77 -1.66 4.77
N GLU A 86 17.69 -1.86 6.09
CA GLU A 86 16.95 -0.96 6.99
C GLU A 86 17.45 0.50 6.89
N ASP A 87 18.75 0.70 6.71
CA ASP A 87 19.38 2.02 6.55
C ASP A 87 18.96 2.76 5.27
N LEU A 88 18.40 2.04 4.29
CA LEU A 88 17.93 2.60 3.02
C LEU A 88 16.41 2.83 3.00
N LEU A 89 15.72 2.54 4.11
CA LEU A 89 14.29 2.76 4.19
C LEU A 89 13.98 4.26 4.21
N PRO A 90 13.02 4.73 3.40
CA PRO A 90 12.65 6.14 3.37
C PRO A 90 11.94 6.61 4.65
N ALA A 91 11.50 5.68 5.51
CA ALA A 91 10.85 5.99 6.78
C ALA A 91 10.94 4.79 7.75
N THR A 92 10.47 5.00 8.98
CA THR A 92 10.51 3.99 10.04
C THR A 92 9.53 2.86 9.77
N SER A 93 9.98 1.62 9.88
CA SER A 93 9.12 0.44 9.70
C SER A 93 8.46 0.01 11.01
N TYR A 94 7.14 -0.11 11.00
CA TYR A 94 6.38 -0.59 12.15
C TYR A 94 5.58 -1.84 11.79
N ASP A 95 5.48 -2.79 12.74
CA ASP A 95 4.47 -3.84 12.61
C ASP A 95 3.10 -3.19 12.81
N LEU A 96 2.16 -3.53 11.94
CA LEU A 96 0.79 -3.02 12.05
C LEU A 96 0.19 -3.27 13.44
N ARG A 97 0.56 -4.38 14.10
CA ARG A 97 0.09 -4.71 15.46
C ARG A 97 0.56 -3.71 16.52
N ASP A 98 1.73 -3.13 16.34
CA ASP A 98 2.31 -2.17 17.30
C ASP A 98 1.70 -0.78 17.15
N VAL A 99 1.32 -0.40 15.91
CA VAL A 99 0.75 0.91 15.60
C VAL A 99 -0.77 0.91 15.45
N ALA A 100 -1.42 -0.25 15.44
CA ALA A 100 -2.87 -0.37 15.27
C ALA A 100 -3.66 0.47 16.28
N MET A 101 -3.16 0.62 17.52
CA MET A 101 -3.82 1.43 18.55
C MET A 101 -3.73 2.96 18.32
N HIS A 102 -2.82 3.41 17.45
CA HIS A 102 -2.63 4.82 17.11
C HIS A 102 -3.24 5.19 15.76
N LEU A 103 -3.73 4.19 15.00
CA LEU A 103 -4.32 4.37 13.69
C LEU A 103 -5.84 4.33 13.79
N SER A 104 -6.50 5.00 12.85
CA SER A 104 -7.95 4.84 12.72
C SER A 104 -8.29 3.42 12.26
N ASP A 105 -9.43 2.89 12.72
CA ASP A 105 -9.92 1.55 12.33
C ASP A 105 -9.94 1.36 10.81
N ARG A 106 -10.23 2.43 10.06
CA ARG A 106 -10.23 2.46 8.60
C ARG A 106 -8.83 2.16 8.03
N VAL A 107 -7.78 2.78 8.57
CA VAL A 107 -6.39 2.58 8.12
C VAL A 107 -5.89 1.20 8.53
N VAL A 108 -6.18 0.76 9.76
CA VAL A 108 -5.81 -0.59 10.23
C VAL A 108 -6.45 -1.66 9.36
N ALA A 109 -7.75 -1.54 9.09
CA ALA A 109 -8.47 -2.46 8.21
C ALA A 109 -7.81 -2.49 6.83
N MET A 110 -7.59 -1.33 6.20
CA MET A 110 -6.93 -1.21 4.90
C MET A 110 -5.58 -1.94 4.85
N LEU A 111 -4.69 -1.69 5.81
CA LEU A 111 -3.34 -2.27 5.85
C LEU A 111 -3.38 -3.78 6.16
N ALA A 112 -4.27 -4.21 7.05
CA ALA A 112 -4.44 -5.62 7.39
C ALA A 112 -4.92 -6.44 6.18
N PHE A 113 -5.79 -5.88 5.34
CA PHE A 113 -6.25 -6.53 4.12
C PHE A 113 -5.15 -6.62 3.06
N GLY A 114 -4.28 -5.62 2.93
CA GLY A 114 -3.18 -5.64 1.98
C GLY A 114 -2.08 -6.66 2.30
N ARG A 115 -2.06 -7.18 3.53
CA ARG A 115 -1.13 -8.24 3.98
C ARG A 115 -1.62 -9.66 3.65
N GLY A 116 -2.90 -9.82 3.30
CA GLY A 116 -3.59 -11.12 3.18
C GLY A 116 -3.59 -11.73 1.78
#